data_AF-A0A662ECU8-F1
#
_entry.id   AF-A0A662ECU8-F1
#
_cell.length_a   1.000
_cell.length_b   1.000
_cell.length_c   1.000
_cell.angle_alpha   90.00
_cell.angle_beta   90.00
_cell.angle_gamma   90.00
#
_symmetry.space_group_name_H-M   'P 1'
#
loop_
_entity.id
_entity.type
_entity.pdbx_description
1 polymer ?
#
loop_
_entity_poly.entity_id
_entity_poly.type
_entity_poly.pdbx_seq_one_letter_code
_entity_poly.pdbx_strand_id
1 'polypeptide(L)'
;PLALAFGAEATGLSETLLSACQGTFRIPMWGFSQSLNVSVAAAIALYTCARARRERLGRAGDLSPEELSRLRARYQELSLPPSQRPRG
;
A
#
# COMPACT_ATOMS: atom_id res chain seq x y z
N PRO A 1 3.50 7.34 10.43
CA PRO A 1 3.64 6.91 9.02
C PRO A 1 4.13 5.46 8.98
N LEU A 2 3.67 4.64 8.03
CA LEU A 2 4.04 3.23 7.92
C LEU A 2 4.42 2.92 6.47
N ALA A 3 5.58 2.30 6.27
CA ALA A 3 5.99 1.73 5.00
C ALA A 3 6.05 0.22 5.14
N LEU A 4 5.53 -0.50 4.16
CA LEU A 4 5.61 -1.95 4.08
C LEU A 4 6.49 -2.32 2.89
N ALA A 5 7.51 -3.13 3.12
CA ALA A 5 8.39 -3.64 2.09
C ALA A 5 8.01 -5.08 1.75
N PHE A 6 7.90 -5.39 0.46
CA PHE A 6 7.62 -6.73 -0.04
C PHE A 6 8.73 -7.13 -1.01
N GLY A 7 9.24 -8.35 -0.84
CA GLY A 7 10.32 -8.90 -1.64
C GLY A 7 9.85 -9.61 -2.90
N ALA A 8 10.79 -9.90 -3.80
CA ALA A 8 10.51 -10.73 -4.98
C ALA A 8 10.26 -12.19 -4.59
N GLU A 9 9.46 -12.92 -5.36
CA GLU A 9 9.04 -14.30 -5.03
C GLU A 9 10.21 -15.27 -4.87
N ALA A 10 11.32 -15.06 -5.60
CA ALA A 10 12.48 -15.94 -5.59
C ALA A 10 13.49 -15.63 -4.48
N THR A 11 13.68 -14.36 -4.13
CA THR A 11 14.81 -13.90 -3.30
C THR A 11 14.40 -13.13 -2.05
N GLY A 12 13.12 -12.79 -1.91
CA GLY A 12 12.65 -11.96 -0.80
C GLY A 12 13.17 -10.53 -0.89
N LEU A 13 13.39 -9.90 0.28
CA LEU A 13 13.94 -8.55 0.40
C LEU A 13 15.47 -8.61 0.37
N SER A 14 16.11 -7.58 -0.19
CA SER A 14 17.57 -7.44 -0.08
C SER A 14 18.00 -7.26 1.38
N GLU A 15 19.20 -7.73 1.72
CA GLU A 15 19.75 -7.60 3.07
C GLU A 15 19.85 -6.14 3.52
N THR A 16 20.21 -5.24 2.60
CA THR A 16 20.25 -3.79 2.86
C THR A 16 18.89 -3.25 3.28
N LEU A 17 17.83 -3.64 2.57
CA LEU A 17 16.48 -3.16 2.88
C LEU A 17 15.95 -3.80 4.16
N LEU A 18 16.21 -5.09 4.37
CA LEU A 18 15.85 -5.79 5.60
C LEU A 18 16.52 -5.15 6.83
N SER A 19 17.80 -4.76 6.70
CA SER A 19 18.57 -4.11 7.78
C SER A 19 18.07 -2.70 8.09
N ALA A 20 17.41 -2.03 7.15
CA ALA A 20 16.82 -0.71 7.34
C ALA A 20 15.42 -0.76 7.99
N CYS A 21 14.80 -1.93 8.07
CA CYS A 21 13.46 -2.10 8.63
C CYS A 21 13.47 -2.02 10.17
N GLN A 22 12.47 -1.34 10.75
CA GLN A 22 12.27 -1.30 12.21
C GLN A 22 11.68 -2.61 12.76
N GLY A 23 11.22 -3.51 11.89
CA GLY A 23 10.68 -4.80 12.25
C GLY A 23 10.26 -5.61 11.04
N THR A 24 9.96 -6.88 11.27
CA THR A 24 9.46 -7.80 10.26
C THR A 24 8.10 -8.38 10.70
N PHE A 25 7.33 -8.83 9.72
CA PHE A 25 6.06 -9.52 9.97
C PHE A 25 5.94 -10.71 9.01
N ARG A 26 5.03 -11.63 9.33
CA ARG A 26 4.65 -12.72 8.45
C ARG A 26 3.14 -12.89 8.43
N ILE A 27 2.59 -13.35 7.32
CA ILE A 27 1.22 -13.83 7.26
C ILE A 27 1.26 -15.29 7.72
N PRO A 28 0.57 -15.67 8.80
CA PRO A 28 0.49 -17.07 9.21
C PRO A 28 -0.09 -17.92 8.09
N MET A 29 0.54 -19.06 7.83
CA MET A 29 0.09 -20.02 6.82
C MET A 29 0.04 -21.41 7.45
N TRP A 30 -0.93 -22.21 7.02
CA TRP A 30 -1.11 -23.59 7.44
C TRP A 30 -1.15 -24.48 6.19
N GLY A 31 -0.46 -25.62 6.24
CA GLY A 31 -0.35 -26.55 5.11
C GLY A 31 1.02 -26.52 4.43
N PHE A 32 1.09 -27.02 3.20
CA PHE A 32 2.34 -27.27 2.49
C PHE A 32 2.94 -26.05 1.77
N SER A 33 2.16 -24.98 1.55
CA SER A 33 2.67 -23.78 0.88
C SER A 33 3.68 -23.05 1.77
N GLN A 34 4.81 -22.64 1.18
CA GLN A 34 5.89 -21.93 1.87
C GLN A 34 5.84 -20.41 1.66
N SER A 35 5.01 -19.94 0.72
CA SER A 35 4.74 -18.51 0.52
C SER A 35 3.36 -18.27 -0.08
N LEU A 36 2.96 -17.00 -0.10
CA LEU A 36 1.86 -16.48 -0.92
C LEU A 36 2.46 -15.72 -2.11
N ASN A 37 1.71 -15.63 -3.20
CA ASN A 37 2.02 -14.66 -4.25
C ASN A 37 2.18 -13.25 -3.64
N VAL A 38 3.17 -12.51 -4.11
CA VAL A 38 3.53 -11.21 -3.52
C VAL A 38 2.36 -10.22 -3.52
N SER A 39 1.52 -10.24 -4.57
CA SER A 39 0.35 -9.36 -4.65
C SER A 39 -0.73 -9.72 -3.61
N VAL A 40 -0.90 -11.01 -3.34
CA VAL A 40 -1.83 -11.50 -2.30
C VAL A 40 -1.32 -11.13 -0.91
N ALA A 41 -0.02 -11.31 -0.66
CA ALA A 41 0.60 -10.90 0.60
C ALA A 41 0.46 -9.38 0.84
N ALA A 42 0.70 -8.58 -0.20
CA ALA A 42 0.53 -7.12 -0.15
C ALA A 42 -0.93 -6.73 0.11
N ALA A 43 -1.90 -7.37 -0.57
CA ALA A 43 -3.31 -7.11 -0.37
C ALA A 43 -3.76 -7.39 1.08
N ILE A 44 -3.37 -8.53 1.65
CA ILE A 44 -3.70 -8.91 3.03
C ILE A 44 -3.11 -7.90 4.03
N ALA A 45 -1.83 -7.55 3.86
CA ALA A 45 -1.14 -6.62 4.74
C ALA A 45 -1.75 -5.21 4.67
N LEU A 46 -1.97 -4.69 3.46
CA LEU A 46 -2.57 -3.37 3.23
C LEU A 46 -3.99 -3.31 3.79
N TYR A 47 -4.82 -4.33 3.55
CA TYR A 47 -6.17 -4.38 4.10
C TYR A 47 -6.16 -4.35 5.62
N THR A 48 -5.30 -5.16 6.25
CA THR A 48 -5.17 -5.26 7.71
C THR A 48 -4.75 -3.92 8.32
N CYS A 49 -3.72 -3.28 7.76
CA CYS A 49 -3.24 -1.98 8.21
C CYS A 49 -4.29 -0.87 7.99
N ALA A 50 -4.95 -0.87 6.82
CA ALA A 50 -5.97 0.13 6.50
C ALA A 50 -7.20 0.00 7.40
N ARG A 51 -7.64 -1.23 7.71
CA ARG A 51 -8.72 -1.49 8.66
C ARG A 51 -8.38 -0.96 10.05
N ALA A 52 -7.24 -1.37 10.61
CA ALA A 52 -6.80 -0.93 11.93
C ALA A 52 -6.62 0.60 12.01
N ARG A 53 -6.18 1.22 10.91
CA ARG A 53 -6.06 2.68 10.83
C ARG A 53 -7.42 3.38 10.83
N ARG A 54 -8.40 2.89 10.05
CA ARG A 54 -9.76 3.46 10.02
C ARG A 54 -10.46 3.33 11.37
N GLU A 55 -10.32 2.17 12.03
CA GLU A 55 -10.85 1.95 13.39
C GLU A 55 -10.29 2.97 14.38
N ARG A 56 -8.96 3.18 14.37
CA ARG A 56 -8.31 4.16 15.26
C ARG A 56 -8.66 5.61 14.95
N LEU A 57 -8.83 5.95 13.67
CA LEU A 57 -9.18 7.31 13.26
C LEU A 57 -10.64 7.65 13.49
N GLY A 58 -11.54 6.65 13.55
CA GLY A 58 -13.00 6.87 13.58
C GLY A 58 -13.56 7.46 12.28
N ARG A 59 -12.78 7.48 11.19
CA ARG A 59 -13.15 8.02 9.88
C ARG A 59 -12.44 7.29 8.75
N ALA A 60 -12.94 7.46 7.53
CA ALA A 60 -12.44 6.74 6.35
C ALA A 60 -11.01 7.10 5.93
N GLY A 61 -10.55 8.31 6.25
CA GLY A 61 -9.21 8.81 5.93
C GLY A 61 -8.85 10.04 6.75
N ASP A 62 -7.60 10.48 6.62
CA ASP A 62 -7.02 11.57 7.41
C ASP A 62 -6.70 12.84 6.61
N LEU A 63 -6.97 12.86 5.30
CA LEU A 63 -6.84 14.05 4.46
C LEU A 63 -7.80 15.16 4.93
N SER A 64 -7.31 16.40 4.90
CA SER A 64 -8.17 17.58 5.00
C SER A 64 -9.11 17.69 3.78
N PRO A 65 -10.23 18.42 3.89
CA PRO A 65 -11.12 18.66 2.76
C PRO A 65 -10.42 19.29 1.55
N GLU A 66 -9.43 20.16 1.80
CA GLU A 66 -8.66 20.83 0.76
C GLU A 66 -7.71 19.87 0.04
N GLU A 67 -6.96 19.03 0.78
CA GLU A 67 -6.11 17.99 0.18
C GLU A 67 -6.92 16.98 -0.62
N LEU A 68 -8.07 16.56 -0.10
CA LEU A 68 -8.96 15.64 -0.80
C LEU A 68 -9.50 16.25 -2.11
N SER A 69 -9.87 17.53 -2.08
CA SER A 69 -10.35 18.26 -3.27
C SER A 69 -9.25 18.38 -4.33
N ARG A 70 -8.03 18.76 -3.91
CA ARG A 70 -6.86 18.81 -4.81
C ARG A 70 -6.53 17.46 -5.43
N LEU A 71 -6.56 16.40 -4.63
CA LEU A 71 -6.27 15.04 -5.10
C LEU A 71 -7.35 14.55 -6.08
N ARG A 72 -8.63 14.83 -5.80
CA ARG A 72 -9.75 14.49 -6.70
C ARG A 72 -9.64 15.19 -8.04
N ALA A 73 -9.36 16.50 -8.05
CA ALA A 73 -9.17 17.26 -9.29
C ALA A 73 -8.04 16.64 -10.13
N ARG A 74 -6.90 16.34 -9.50
CA ARG A 74 -5.77 15.66 -10.18
C ARG A 74 -6.15 14.30 -10.76
N TYR A 75 -6.91 13.49 -10.02
CA TYR A 75 -7.34 12.19 -10.54
C TYR A 75 -8.33 12.33 -11.70
N GLN A 76 -9.24 13.31 -11.66
CA GLN A 76 -10.15 13.58 -12.77
C GLN A 76 -9.37 13.95 -14.04
N GLU A 77 -8.35 14.80 -13.94
CA GLU A 77 -7.45 15.12 -15.06
C GLU A 77 -6.73 13.88 -15.59
N LEU A 78 -6.20 13.02 -14.71
CA LEU A 78 -5.51 11.79 -15.10
C LEU A 78 -6.45 10.75 -15.73
N SER A 79 -7.73 10.76 -15.36
CA SER A 79 -8.76 9.90 -15.95
C SER A 79 -9.13 10.29 -17.39
N LEU A 80 -8.79 11.51 -17.84
CA LEU A 80 -8.97 11.90 -19.23
C LEU A 80 -7.99 11.15 -20.15
N PRO A 81 -8.37 10.87 -21.41
CA PRO A 81 -7.44 10.39 -22.44
C PRO A 81 -6.22 11.30 -22.52
N PRO A 82 -5.00 10.77 -22.79
CA PRO A 82 -3.78 11.58 -22.86
C PRO A 82 -3.89 12.80 -23.80
N SER A 83 -4.69 12.70 -24.87
CA SER A 83 -4.94 13.80 -25.81
C SER A 83 -5.76 14.96 -25.25
N GLN A 84 -6.49 14.74 -24.16
CA GLN A 84 -7.39 15.70 -23.50
C GLN A 84 -6.87 16.15 -22.14
N ARG A 85 -5.70 15.65 -21.70
CA ARG A 85 -5.09 16.09 -20.44
C ARG A 85 -4.54 17.50 -20.59
N PRO A 86 -4.73 18.39 -19.61
CA PRO A 86 -4.08 19.69 -19.62
C PRO A 86 -2.56 19.49 -19.67
N ARG A 87 -1.89 20.17 -20.63
CA ARG A 87 -0.43 20.22 -20.64
C ARG A 87 -0.03 21.20 -19.54
N GLY A 88 0.59 20.68 -18.49
CA GLY A 88 1.21 21.51 -17.46
C GLY A 88 2.28 22.43 -18.04
#